data_AF-A0AAV3X871-F1
#
_entry.id   AF-A0AAV3X871-F1
#
_cell.length_a   1.000
_cell.length_b   1.000
_cell.length_c   1.000
_cell.angle_alpha   90.00
_cell.angle_beta   90.00
_cell.angle_gamma   90.00
#
_symmetry.space_group_name_H-M   'P 1'
#
loop_
_entity.id
_entity.type
_entity.pdbx_description
1 polymer ?
#
loop_
_entity_poly.entity_id
_entity_poly.type
_entity_poly.pdbx_seq_one_letter_code
_entity_poly.pdbx_strand_id
1 'polypeptide(L)'
;MTLVKELEPIQDIPEDVIFPPGDLYSDEPPLETELHLEQIMLLLKCLKWLWRDRNDFYAAGNLTIYYSAKQLKSELFRGPDFFVVLDTERKTRKSWVVWQEDGKYPNLILEIISP
;
A
#
# COMPACT_ATOMS: atom_id res chain seq x y z
N MET A 1 20.70 0.85 -34.99
CA MET A 1 21.07 -0.05 -33.88
C MET A 1 22.42 0.40 -33.38
N THR A 2 22.45 1.06 -32.22
CA THR A 2 23.70 1.51 -31.60
C THR A 2 24.09 0.43 -30.60
N LEU A 3 25.20 -0.25 -30.86
CA LEU A 3 25.77 -1.25 -29.96
C LEU A 3 26.16 -0.54 -28.66
N VAL A 4 25.57 -0.97 -27.54
CA VAL A 4 26.01 -0.55 -26.21
C VAL A 4 27.41 -1.09 -26.01
N LYS A 5 28.38 -0.19 -25.79
CA LYS A 5 29.74 -0.56 -25.44
C LYS A 5 29.69 -1.16 -24.03
N GLU A 6 30.03 -2.44 -23.90
CA GLU A 6 30.27 -3.03 -22.57
C GLU A 6 31.33 -2.17 -21.87
N LEU A 7 30.98 -1.63 -20.70
CA LEU A 7 31.91 -0.88 -19.87
C LEU A 7 32.97 -1.88 -19.39
N GLU A 8 34.23 -1.65 -19.74
CA GLU A 8 35.33 -2.44 -19.19
C GLU A 8 35.29 -2.34 -17.66
N PRO A 9 35.49 -3.47 -16.95
CA PRO A 9 35.45 -3.46 -15.50
C PRO A 9 36.49 -2.48 -14.95
N ILE A 10 36.05 -1.58 -14.08
CA ILE A 10 36.88 -0.56 -13.44
C ILE A 10 38.01 -1.29 -12.70
N GLN A 11 39.25 -1.17 -13.21
CA GLN A 11 40.42 -1.90 -12.74
C GLN A 11 41.07 -1.31 -11.47
N ASP A 12 40.52 -0.24 -10.90
CA ASP A 12 41.07 0.47 -9.75
C ASP A 12 40.08 0.54 -8.58
N ILE A 13 39.69 -0.62 -8.03
CA ILE A 13 39.07 -0.65 -6.70
C ILE A 13 40.23 -0.63 -5.69
N PRO A 14 40.36 0.39 -4.82
CA PRO A 14 41.40 0.40 -3.81
C PRO A 14 41.32 -0.87 -2.95
N GLU A 15 42.45 -1.53 -2.68
CA GLU A 15 42.51 -2.78 -1.90
C GLU A 15 41.92 -2.64 -0.49
N ASP A 16 41.82 -1.40 0.01
CA ASP A 16 41.29 -1.06 1.34
C ASP A 16 39.76 -0.87 1.37
N VAL A 17 39.05 -1.09 0.26
CA VAL A 17 37.59 -0.98 0.22
C VAL A 17 36.96 -2.24 0.83
N ILE A 18 36.51 -2.13 2.08
CA ILE A 18 35.67 -3.14 2.73
C ILE A 18 34.24 -2.99 2.18
N PHE A 19 33.82 -3.95 1.37
CA PHE A 19 32.42 -4.04 0.94
C PHE A 19 31.54 -4.51 2.10
N PRO A 20 30.33 -3.94 2.26
CA PRO A 20 29.36 -4.51 3.20
C PRO A 20 29.03 -5.95 2.80
N PRO A 21 28.70 -6.82 3.77
CA PRO A 21 28.25 -8.17 3.47
C PRO A 21 27.05 -8.13 2.51
N GLY A 22 27.11 -8.91 1.43
CA GLY A 22 26.07 -8.95 0.39
C GLY A 22 24.93 -9.93 0.67
N ASP A 23 25.11 -10.84 1.62
CA ASP A 23 24.12 -11.84 2.04
C ASP A 23 23.43 -11.36 3.32
N LEU A 24 22.63 -10.29 3.18
CA LEU A 24 21.82 -9.74 4.26
C LEU A 24 20.39 -10.26 4.14
N TYR A 25 19.88 -10.91 5.19
CA TYR A 25 18.45 -11.15 5.32
C TYR A 25 17.76 -9.81 5.66
N SER A 26 16.63 -9.52 5.01
CA SER A 26 15.81 -8.37 5.35
C SER A 26 15.03 -8.65 6.63
N ASP A 27 15.11 -7.74 7.60
CA ASP A 27 14.25 -7.70 8.80
C ASP A 27 12.99 -6.86 8.58
N GLU A 28 12.68 -6.50 7.33
CA GLU A 28 11.48 -5.73 7.00
C GLU A 28 10.21 -6.56 7.31
N PRO A 29 9.13 -5.92 7.81
CA PRO A 29 7.84 -6.57 7.86
C PRO A 29 7.49 -7.12 6.47
N PRO A 30 6.78 -8.26 6.38
CA PRO A 30 6.38 -8.82 5.09
C PRO A 30 5.63 -7.74 4.31
N LEU A 31 6.25 -7.31 3.21
CA LEU A 31 5.68 -6.36 2.26
C LEU A 31 4.75 -7.11 1.30
N GLU A 32 3.87 -6.35 0.65
CA GLU A 32 3.03 -6.93 -0.38
C GLU A 32 3.87 -7.44 -1.56
N THR A 33 3.50 -8.61 -2.07
CA THR A 33 4.05 -9.11 -3.34
C THR A 33 3.57 -8.22 -4.49
N GLU A 34 4.32 -8.21 -5.60
CA GLU A 34 3.94 -7.46 -6.80
C GLU A 34 2.52 -7.83 -7.28
N LEU A 35 2.21 -9.13 -7.35
CA LEU A 35 0.89 -9.61 -7.76
C LEU A 35 -0.23 -9.13 -6.82
N HIS A 36 -0.01 -9.16 -5.51
CA HIS A 36 -0.99 -8.70 -4.53
C HIS A 36 -1.27 -7.20 -4.69
N LEU A 37 -0.21 -6.40 -4.86
CA LEU A 37 -0.33 -4.96 -5.11
C LEU A 37 -1.10 -4.67 -6.41
N GLU A 38 -0.80 -5.39 -7.49
CA GLU A 38 -1.50 -5.24 -8.77
C GLU A 38 -3.01 -5.53 -8.65
N GLN A 39 -3.39 -6.54 -7.87
CA GLN A 39 -4.79 -6.89 -7.65
C GLN A 39 -5.54 -5.80 -6.88
N ILE A 40 -4.95 -5.24 -5.81
CA ILE A 40 -5.50 -4.09 -5.09
C ILE A 40 -5.68 -2.89 -6.03
N MET A 41 -4.65 -2.59 -6.82
CA MET A 41 -4.68 -1.47 -7.77
C MET A 41 -5.76 -1.67 -8.84
N LEU A 42 -5.94 -2.90 -9.34
CA LEU A 42 -6.96 -3.23 -10.33
C LEU A 42 -8.36 -2.98 -9.76
N LEU A 43 -8.66 -3.47 -8.56
CA LEU A 43 -9.96 -3.24 -7.90
C LEU A 43 -10.26 -1.75 -7.72
N LEU A 44 -9.30 -0.98 -7.20
CA LEU A 44 -9.45 0.46 -7.01
C LEU A 44 -9.70 1.18 -8.34
N LYS A 45 -8.95 0.85 -9.40
CA LYS A 45 -9.10 1.47 -10.72
C LYS A 45 -10.46 1.13 -11.34
N CYS A 46 -10.86 -0.14 -11.31
CA CYS A 46 -12.15 -0.58 -11.85
C CYS A 46 -13.32 0.10 -11.15
N LEU A 47 -13.33 0.15 -9.80
CA LEU A 47 -14.42 0.79 -9.07
C LEU A 47 -14.46 2.30 -9.31
N LYS A 48 -13.30 2.98 -9.24
CA LYS A 48 -13.22 4.43 -9.50
C LYS A 48 -13.61 4.80 -10.93
N TRP A 49 -13.38 3.91 -11.89
CA TRP A 49 -13.84 4.08 -13.27
C TRP A 49 -15.35 3.86 -13.40
N LEU A 50 -15.88 2.78 -12.81
CA LEU A 50 -17.31 2.46 -12.81
C LEU A 50 -18.15 3.57 -12.17
N TRP A 51 -17.64 4.15 -11.07
CA TRP A 51 -18.29 5.23 -10.33
C TRP A 51 -17.65 6.60 -10.58
N ARG A 52 -17.05 6.81 -11.76
CA ARG A 52 -16.34 8.06 -12.06
C ARG A 52 -17.20 9.32 -11.96
N ASP A 53 -18.50 9.20 -12.25
CA ASP A 53 -19.48 10.29 -12.22
C ASP A 53 -20.14 10.45 -10.83
N ARG A 54 -19.69 9.68 -9.82
CA ARG A 54 -20.13 9.76 -8.42
C ARG A 54 -19.10 10.46 -7.54
N ASN A 55 -19.60 11.23 -6.58
CA ASN A 55 -18.81 11.96 -5.58
C ASN A 55 -19.17 11.60 -4.13
N ASP A 56 -20.10 10.67 -3.96
CA ASP A 56 -20.73 10.23 -2.71
C ASP A 56 -20.16 8.88 -2.23
N PHE A 57 -18.86 8.65 -2.45
CA PHE A 57 -18.18 7.46 -1.95
C PHE A 57 -16.69 7.69 -1.72
N TYR A 58 -16.11 6.84 -0.87
CA TYR A 58 -14.68 6.73 -0.66
C TYR A 58 -14.25 5.28 -0.82
N ALA A 59 -13.17 5.04 -1.55
CA ALA A 59 -12.57 3.72 -1.72
C ALA A 59 -11.04 3.82 -1.60
N ALA A 60 -10.47 2.96 -0.76
CA ALA A 60 -9.04 2.92 -0.48
C ALA A 60 -8.59 1.48 -0.19
N GLY A 61 -7.29 1.27 -0.30
CA GLY A 61 -6.60 0.04 0.11
C GLY A 61 -5.38 0.38 0.94
N ASN A 62 -4.94 -0.55 1.78
CA ASN A 62 -3.79 -0.40 2.68
C ASN A 62 -3.86 0.87 3.58
N LEU A 63 -5.08 1.32 3.91
CA LEU A 63 -5.30 2.48 4.77
C LEU A 63 -5.87 2.02 6.10
N THR A 64 -5.26 2.44 7.21
CA THR A 64 -5.70 2.06 8.55
C THR A 64 -7.12 2.54 8.85
N ILE A 65 -7.90 1.68 9.50
CA ILE A 65 -9.25 1.97 10.00
C ILE A 65 -9.24 1.94 11.52
N TYR A 66 -9.63 3.05 12.15
CA TYR A 66 -9.75 3.15 13.60
C TYR A 66 -11.22 3.03 14.01
N TYR A 67 -11.56 1.90 14.63
CA TYR A 67 -12.93 1.60 15.08
C TYR A 67 -13.26 2.20 16.45
N SER A 68 -12.27 2.36 17.34
CA SER A 68 -12.48 2.87 18.69
C SER A 68 -11.34 3.79 19.15
N ALA A 69 -11.68 4.90 19.78
CA ALA A 69 -10.71 5.83 20.38
C ALA A 69 -9.88 5.17 21.50
N LYS A 70 -10.39 4.10 22.13
CA LYS A 70 -9.65 3.33 23.14
C LYS A 70 -8.58 2.43 22.52
N GLN A 71 -8.67 2.16 21.21
CA GLN A 71 -7.78 1.26 20.49
C GLN A 71 -6.50 1.95 19.97
N LEU A 72 -6.22 3.19 20.37
CA LEU A 72 -5.10 4.02 19.87
C LEU A 72 -3.68 3.46 20.10
N LYS A 73 -3.51 2.24 20.63
CA LYS A 73 -2.21 1.65 20.94
C LYS A 73 -2.20 0.14 20.70
N SER A 74 -1.95 -0.26 19.46
CA SER A 74 -1.27 -1.52 19.18
C SER A 74 -0.47 -1.32 17.90
N GLU A 75 0.79 -1.75 17.86
CA GLU A 75 1.66 -1.64 16.68
C GLU A 75 1.27 -2.64 15.57
N LEU A 76 0.12 -3.32 15.72
CA LEU A 76 -0.36 -4.40 14.86
C LEU A 76 -1.47 -3.96 13.90
N PHE A 77 -1.72 -2.66 13.75
CA PHE A 77 -2.76 -2.18 12.82
C PHE A 77 -2.31 -2.31 11.37
N ARG A 78 -2.70 -3.41 10.74
CA ARG A 78 -2.77 -3.51 9.27
C ARG A 78 -4.14 -3.01 8.81
N GLY A 79 -4.14 -2.11 7.83
CA GLY A 79 -5.38 -1.73 7.15
C GLY A 79 -5.83 -2.87 6.24
N PRO A 80 -7.12 -2.94 5.89
CA PRO A 80 -7.59 -3.90 4.90
C PRO A 80 -6.97 -3.62 3.53
N ASP A 81 -6.84 -4.67 2.71
CA ASP A 81 -6.36 -4.56 1.32
C ASP A 81 -7.25 -3.61 0.51
N PHE A 82 -8.56 -3.66 0.76
CA PHE A 82 -9.54 -2.80 0.08
C PHE A 82 -10.79 -2.58 0.92
N PHE A 83 -11.32 -1.36 0.91
CA PHE A 83 -12.63 -1.07 1.48
C PHE A 83 -13.35 0.09 0.77
N VAL A 84 -14.66 0.13 0.96
CA VAL A 84 -15.56 1.16 0.41
C VAL A 84 -16.45 1.72 1.50
N VAL A 85 -16.66 3.03 1.47
CA VAL A 85 -17.64 3.76 2.27
C VAL A 85 -18.54 4.57 1.33
N LEU A 86 -19.85 4.53 1.55
CA LEU A 86 -20.86 5.26 0.80
C LEU A 86 -21.30 6.52 1.54
N ASP A 87 -21.97 7.40 0.81
CA ASP A 87 -22.55 8.66 1.29
C ASP A 87 -21.49 9.56 1.97
N THR A 88 -20.25 9.51 1.53
CA THR A 88 -19.14 10.31 2.06
C THR A 88 -18.42 11.05 0.94
N GLU A 89 -17.74 12.12 1.31
CA GLU A 89 -16.97 12.93 0.37
C GLU A 89 -15.77 12.15 -0.19
N ARG A 90 -15.62 12.22 -1.51
CA ARG A 90 -14.48 11.68 -2.25
C ARG A 90 -13.23 12.56 -2.10
N LYS A 91 -12.62 12.53 -0.91
CA LYS A 91 -11.34 13.20 -0.58
C LYS A 91 -10.28 12.24 -0.07
N THR A 92 -9.01 12.62 -0.22
CA THR A 92 -7.88 11.88 0.34
C THR A 92 -7.89 11.92 1.87
N ARG A 93 -7.54 10.81 2.50
CA ARG A 93 -7.48 10.65 3.96
C ARG A 93 -6.16 9.99 4.35
N LYS A 94 -5.67 10.30 5.55
CA LYS A 94 -4.50 9.63 6.16
C LYS A 94 -4.88 8.30 6.81
N SER A 95 -6.12 8.19 7.25
CA SER A 95 -6.73 7.01 7.87
C SER A 95 -8.24 7.15 7.81
N TRP A 96 -8.97 6.06 8.01
CA TRP A 96 -10.41 6.10 8.26
C TRP A 96 -10.68 6.08 9.75
N VAL A 97 -11.08 7.20 10.34
CA VAL A 97 -11.34 7.31 11.78
C VAL A 97 -12.84 7.40 12.00
N VAL A 98 -13.46 6.30 12.46
CA VAL A 98 -14.93 6.16 12.52
C VAL A 98 -15.61 7.32 13.26
N TRP A 99 -15.07 7.77 14.40
CA TRP A 99 -15.66 8.87 15.18
C TRP A 99 -15.40 10.27 14.62
N GLN A 100 -14.50 10.42 13.64
CA GLN A 100 -14.32 11.67 12.88
C GLN A 100 -15.16 11.68 11.60
N GLU A 101 -15.68 10.52 11.19
CA GLU A 101 -16.53 10.33 10.01
C GLU A 101 -17.99 10.05 10.43
N ASP A 102 -18.47 10.72 11.48
CA ASP A 102 -19.86 10.63 11.99
C ASP A 102 -20.33 9.21 12.33
N GLY A 103 -19.43 8.35 12.78
CA GLY A 103 -19.74 6.96 13.12
C GLY A 103 -19.87 6.04 11.90
N LYS A 104 -19.46 6.49 10.70
CA LYS A 104 -19.54 5.67 9.49
C LYS A 104 -18.45 4.59 9.47
N TYR A 105 -18.91 3.35 9.38
CA TYR A 105 -18.07 2.18 9.14
C TYR A 105 -17.99 1.90 7.63
N PRO A 106 -16.97 1.17 7.17
CA PRO A 106 -16.95 0.65 5.81
C PRO A 106 -18.22 -0.15 5.48
N ASN A 107 -18.78 0.12 4.30
CA ASN A 107 -19.89 -0.65 3.74
C ASN A 107 -19.42 -1.99 3.16
N LEU A 108 -18.17 -2.04 2.70
CA LEU A 108 -17.52 -3.24 2.18
C LEU A 108 -16.06 -3.24 2.59
N ILE A 109 -15.57 -4.41 3.01
CA ILE A 109 -14.14 -4.73 3.17
C ILE A 109 -13.87 -5.97 2.33
N LEU A 110 -12.75 -5.98 1.63
CA LEU A 110 -12.26 -7.11 0.85
C LEU A 110 -10.78 -7.32 1.18
N GLU A 111 -10.45 -8.56 1.51
CA GLU A 111 -9.07 -9.03 1.72
C GLU A 111 -8.70 -10.00 0.59
N ILE A 112 -7.48 -9.85 0.08
CA ILE A 112 -6.90 -10.71 -0.94
C ILE A 112 -5.95 -11.66 -0.19
N ILE A 113 -5.98 -12.95 -0.51
CA ILE A 113 -5.07 -13.91 0.13
C ILE A 113 -3.89 -14.13 -0.81
N SER A 114 -2.70 -13.75 -0.35
CA SER A 114 -1.43 -14.08 -0.99
C SER A 114 -0.81 -15.34 -0.36
N PRO A 115 -0.22 -16.25 -1.16
CA PRO A 115 0.51 -17.43 -0.68
C PRO A 115 1.79 -17.11 0.10
#